data_AF-A0A7J9XXB9-F1
#
_entry.id   AF-A0A7J9XXB9-F1
#
_cell.length_a   1.000
_cell.length_b   1.000
_cell.length_c   1.000
_cell.angle_alpha   90.00
_cell.angle_beta   90.00
_cell.angle_gamma   90.00
#
_symmetry.space_group_name_H-M   'P 1'
#
loop_
_entity.id
_entity.type
_entity.pdbx_description
1 polymer ?
#
loop_
_entity_poly.entity_id
_entity_poly.type
_entity_poly.pdbx_seq_one_letter_code
_entity_poly.pdbx_strand_id
1 'polypeptide(L)'
;MRILLVDNYDSFTYNLYQHLSELGAEVHVRRNDQFVLGDVAAMDVDGIVISPGPGRPADAGRTPDLIERFAETCPMLGVCLGHQAIGEVFGGRVVRAPRILHGKISSIGHDGRTIYRDLPNPLVATRYHSLVIDPAS
;
A
#
# COMPACT_ATOMS: atom_id res chain seq x y z
N MET A 1 -2.04 -11.78 -14.88
CA MET A 1 -1.25 -11.16 -13.80
C MET A 1 -1.80 -11.66 -12.49
N ARG A 2 -0.97 -12.25 -11.63
CA ARG A 2 -1.33 -12.74 -10.30
C ARG A 2 -0.88 -11.73 -9.24
N ILE A 3 -1.82 -11.24 -8.45
CA ILE A 3 -1.56 -10.22 -7.42
C ILE A 3 -1.87 -10.78 -6.04
N LEU A 4 -0.93 -10.64 -5.11
CA LEU A 4 -1.22 -10.77 -3.69
C LEU A 4 -1.72 -9.44 -3.15
N LEU A 5 -2.95 -9.40 -2.64
CA LEU A 5 -3.50 -8.26 -1.91
C LEU A 5 -3.45 -8.55 -0.41
N VAL A 6 -2.57 -7.85 0.31
CA VAL A 6 -2.44 -7.96 1.76
C VAL A 6 -3.46 -7.05 2.45
N ASP A 7 -4.43 -7.67 3.12
CA ASP A 7 -5.50 -7.02 3.88
C ASP A 7 -5.03 -6.69 5.30
N ASN A 8 -4.88 -5.40 5.63
CA ASN A 8 -4.59 -4.93 6.99
C ASN A 8 -5.88 -4.64 7.76
N TYR A 9 -6.91 -5.46 7.56
CA TYR A 9 -8.23 -5.34 8.18
C TYR A 9 -8.92 -4.00 7.86
N ASP A 10 -8.85 -3.60 6.59
CA ASP A 10 -9.41 -2.33 6.14
C ASP A 10 -10.74 -2.49 5.39
N SER A 11 -11.60 -1.47 5.52
CA SER A 11 -12.90 -1.47 4.86
C SER A 11 -12.83 -1.19 3.35
N PHE A 12 -11.70 -0.69 2.84
CA PHE A 12 -11.49 -0.40 1.41
C PHE A 12 -10.69 -1.48 0.67
N THR A 13 -10.23 -2.54 1.34
CA THR A 13 -9.50 -3.65 0.70
C THR A 13 -10.25 -4.21 -0.51
N TYR A 14 -11.57 -4.41 -0.40
CA TYR A 14 -12.35 -4.99 -1.49
C TYR A 14 -12.63 -4.02 -2.65
N ASN A 15 -12.46 -2.70 -2.46
CA ASN A 15 -12.46 -1.77 -3.59
C ASN A 15 -11.20 -1.96 -4.45
N LEU A 16 -10.04 -2.19 -3.82
CA LEU A 16 -8.81 -2.52 -4.54
C LEU A 16 -8.93 -3.87 -5.25
N TYR A 17 -9.45 -4.89 -4.56
CA TYR A 17 -9.74 -6.20 -5.15
C TYR A 17 -10.59 -6.08 -6.41
N GLN A 18 -11.70 -5.34 -6.33
CA GLN A 18 -12.64 -5.17 -7.43
C GLN A 18 -11.95 -4.52 -8.64
N HIS A 19 -11.28 -3.38 -8.46
CA HIS A 19 -10.60 -2.69 -9.56
C HIS A 19 -9.48 -3.51 -10.19
N LEU A 20 -8.68 -4.23 -9.40
CA LEU A 20 -7.64 -5.11 -9.93
C LEU A 20 -8.25 -6.28 -10.73
N SER A 21 -9.35 -6.85 -10.24
CA SER A 21 -10.05 -7.95 -10.91
C SER A 21 -10.71 -7.49 -12.23
N GLU A 22 -11.28 -6.29 -12.25
CA GLU A 22 -11.85 -5.67 -13.46
C GLU A 22 -10.79 -5.42 -14.55
N LEU A 23 -9.54 -5.17 -14.14
CA LEU A 23 -8.40 -5.07 -15.05
C LEU A 23 -7.84 -6.45 -15.49
N GLY A 24 -8.46 -7.55 -15.05
CA GLY A 24 -8.10 -8.92 -15.44
C GLY A 24 -7.01 -9.58 -14.58
N ALA A 25 -6.70 -9.03 -13.40
CA ALA A 25 -5.77 -9.67 -12.49
C ALA A 25 -6.44 -10.84 -11.73
N GLU A 26 -5.69 -11.92 -11.53
CA GLU A 26 -6.02 -12.97 -10.54
C GLU A 26 -5.58 -12.46 -9.16
N VAL A 27 -6.52 -12.04 -8.32
CA VAL A 27 -6.21 -11.43 -7.03
C VAL A 27 -6.39 -12.44 -5.89
N HIS A 28 -5.31 -12.71 -5.16
CA HIS A 28 -5.35 -13.50 -3.94
C HIS A 28 -5.29 -12.57 -2.73
N VAL A 29 -6.37 -12.54 -1.93
CA VAL A 29 -6.40 -11.75 -0.70
C VAL A 29 -5.89 -12.59 0.47
N ARG A 30 -5.00 -12.02 1.28
CA ARG A 30 -4.55 -12.59 2.57
C ARG A 30 -4.51 -11.51 3.63
N ARG A 31 -5.02 -11.80 4.82
CA ARG A 31 -4.87 -10.89 5.95
C ARG A 31 -3.43 -10.88 6.44
N ASN A 32 -2.99 -9.75 6.99
CA ASN A 32 -1.61 -9.52 7.42
C ASN A 32 -1.06 -10.52 8.44
N ASP A 33 -1.91 -11.37 9.02
CA ASP A 33 -1.60 -12.40 10.01
C ASP A 33 -1.96 -13.84 9.55
N GLN A 34 -2.55 -14.01 8.36
CA GLN A 34 -3.09 -15.28 7.84
C GLN A 34 -2.29 -15.87 6.67
N PHE A 35 -0.96 -15.69 6.68
CA PHE A 35 -0.03 -16.37 5.78
C PHE A 35 1.34 -16.50 6.43
N VAL A 36 2.20 -17.35 5.87
CA VAL A 36 3.64 -17.31 6.14
C VAL A 36 4.40 -16.87 4.90
N LEU A 37 5.56 -16.23 5.10
CA LEU A 37 6.36 -15.68 4.01
C LEU A 37 6.84 -16.74 3.00
N GLY A 38 7.00 -18.00 3.45
CA GLY A 38 7.33 -19.12 2.57
C GLY A 38 6.23 -19.40 1.53
N ASP A 39 4.97 -19.27 1.92
CA ASP A 39 3.83 -19.51 1.03
C ASP A 39 3.80 -18.45 -0.09
N VAL A 40 4.08 -17.19 0.25
CA VAL A 40 4.11 -16.08 -0.71
C VAL A 40 5.15 -16.32 -1.80
N ALA A 41 6.33 -16.83 -1.44
CA ALA A 41 7.36 -17.18 -2.42
C ALA A 41 6.92 -18.33 -3.34
N ALA A 42 6.13 -19.28 -2.84
CA ALA A 42 5.58 -20.38 -3.62
C ALA A 42 4.38 -19.99 -4.49
N MET A 43 3.73 -18.85 -4.20
CA MET A 43 2.57 -18.37 -4.96
C MET A 43 2.92 -17.79 -6.33
N ASP A 44 4.21 -17.52 -6.62
CA ASP A 44 4.68 -16.99 -7.91
C ASP A 44 3.84 -15.78 -8.37
N VAL A 45 3.82 -14.73 -7.54
CA VAL A 45 3.01 -13.53 -7.75
C VAL A 45 3.77 -12.51 -8.59
N ASP A 46 3.06 -11.86 -9.53
CA ASP A 46 3.61 -10.81 -10.39
C ASP A 46 3.75 -9.46 -9.65
N GLY A 47 3.00 -9.29 -8.55
CA GLY A 47 2.99 -8.06 -7.78
C GLY A 47 2.28 -8.20 -6.43
N ILE A 48 2.62 -7.30 -5.52
CA ILE A 48 2.04 -7.23 -4.17
C ILE A 48 1.36 -5.87 -4.00
N VAL A 49 0.10 -5.88 -3.57
CA VAL A 49 -0.64 -4.68 -3.17
C VAL A 49 -0.89 -4.75 -1.68
N ILE A 50 -0.53 -3.68 -0.96
CA ILE A 50 -0.70 -3.59 0.49
C ILE A 50 -1.81 -2.57 0.76
N SER A 51 -2.91 -3.08 1.31
CA SER A 51 -4.11 -2.28 1.58
C SER A 51 -3.88 -1.18 2.63
N PRO A 52 -4.81 -0.21 2.74
CA PRO A 52 -4.91 0.64 3.93
C PRO A 52 -5.13 -0.19 5.19
N GLY A 53 -5.15 0.47 6.34
CA GLY A 53 -5.44 -0.18 7.60
C GLY A 53 -5.37 0.80 8.78
N PRO A 54 -5.85 0.39 9.96
CA PRO A 54 -5.73 1.17 11.17
C PRO A 54 -4.30 1.11 11.74
N GLY A 55 -3.99 2.01 12.67
CA GLY A 55 -2.77 1.92 13.47
C GLY A 55 -1.51 2.39 12.76
N ARG A 56 -0.38 1.76 13.11
CA ARG A 56 0.96 2.05 12.60
C ARG A 56 1.54 0.84 11.87
N PRO A 57 2.50 1.03 10.94
CA PRO A 57 3.16 -0.08 10.26
C PRO A 57 3.72 -1.16 11.18
N ALA A 58 4.33 -0.77 12.30
CA ALA A 58 4.88 -1.71 13.28
C ALA A 58 3.85 -2.67 13.88
N ASP A 59 2.56 -2.30 13.87
CA ASP A 59 1.46 -3.12 14.39
C ASP A 59 0.76 -3.93 13.27
N ALA A 60 1.20 -3.79 12.01
CA ALA A 60 0.53 -4.33 10.82
C ALA A 60 0.87 -5.81 10.54
N GLY A 61 0.95 -6.64 11.59
CA GLY A 61 1.23 -8.07 11.48
C GLY A 61 2.51 -8.35 10.70
N ARG A 62 2.42 -9.19 9.65
CA ARG A 62 3.55 -9.58 8.79
C ARG A 62 3.86 -8.60 7.67
N THR A 63 3.15 -7.48 7.59
CA THR A 63 3.34 -6.50 6.50
C THR A 63 4.78 -5.98 6.43
N PRO A 64 5.44 -5.57 7.53
CA PRO A 64 6.85 -5.14 7.46
C PRO A 64 7.78 -6.25 6.95
N ASP A 65 7.71 -7.45 7.53
CA ASP A 65 8.56 -8.59 7.13
C ASP A 65 8.35 -8.99 5.66
N LEU A 66 7.11 -8.86 5.15
CA LEU A 66 6.78 -9.11 3.75
C LEU A 66 7.45 -8.08 2.83
N ILE A 67 7.43 -6.80 3.21
CA ILE A 67 8.08 -5.74 2.43
C ILE A 67 9.60 -5.98 2.43
N GLU A 68 10.22 -6.17 3.59
CA GLU A 68 11.66 -6.42 3.73
C GLU A 68 12.12 -7.59 2.86
N ARG A 69 11.33 -8.66 2.83
CA ARG A 69 11.70 -9.88 2.09
C ARG A 69 11.55 -9.76 0.58
N PHE A 70 10.53 -9.06 0.10
CA PHE A 70 10.12 -9.15 -1.31
C PHE A 70 10.29 -7.86 -2.11
N ALA A 71 10.59 -6.70 -1.49
CA ALA A 71 10.60 -5.41 -2.20
C ALA A 71 11.63 -5.33 -3.34
N GLU A 72 12.75 -6.05 -3.23
CA GLU A 72 13.79 -6.12 -4.26
C GLU A 72 13.47 -7.09 -5.41
N THR A 73 12.49 -7.99 -5.21
CA THR A 73 12.21 -9.09 -6.13
C THR A 73 10.81 -9.07 -6.72
N CYS A 74 9.87 -8.34 -6.10
CA CYS A 74 8.48 -8.27 -6.50
C CYS A 74 8.00 -6.81 -6.44
N PRO A 75 7.43 -6.25 -7.54
CA PRO A 75 6.85 -4.92 -7.53
C PRO A 75 5.77 -4.75 -6.45
N MET A 76 5.83 -3.65 -5.70
CA MET A 76 4.90 -3.37 -4.60
C MET A 76 4.16 -2.05 -4.78
N LEU A 77 2.87 -2.06 -4.45
CA LEU A 77 2.05 -0.86 -4.32
C LEU A 77 1.42 -0.81 -2.92
N GLY A 78 1.85 0.17 -2.12
CA GLY A 78 1.26 0.43 -0.81
C GLY A 78 0.23 1.56 -0.85
N VAL A 79 -0.92 1.37 -0.20
CA VAL A 79 -1.97 2.39 -0.07
C VAL A 79 -2.15 2.75 1.40
N CYS A 80 -2.11 4.05 1.74
CA CYS A 80 -2.25 4.54 3.13
C CYS A 80 -1.29 3.84 4.12
N LEU A 81 -1.76 2.94 4.99
CA LEU A 81 -0.91 2.15 5.89
C LEU A 81 0.15 1.36 5.10
N GLY A 82 -0.21 0.76 3.97
CA GLY A 82 0.75 0.08 3.11
C GLY A 82 1.84 1.00 2.57
N HIS A 83 1.50 2.25 2.22
CA HIS A 83 2.49 3.25 1.80
C HIS A 83 3.42 3.64 2.95
N GLN A 84 2.86 3.85 4.15
CA GLN A 84 3.61 4.15 5.36
C GLN A 84 4.55 3.01 5.74
N ALA A 85 4.10 1.76 5.62
CA ALA A 85 4.91 0.59 5.92
C ALA A 85 6.10 0.44 4.99
N ILE A 86 5.91 0.68 3.69
CA ILE A 86 7.03 0.72 2.73
C ILE A 86 8.02 1.81 3.14
N GLY A 87 7.53 3.02 3.42
CA GLY A 87 8.38 4.12 3.87
C GLY A 87 9.19 3.76 5.12
N GLU A 88 8.53 3.18 6.14
CA GLU A 88 9.15 2.85 7.42
C GLU A 88 10.21 1.75 7.31
N VAL A 89 9.94 0.69 6.53
CA VAL A 89 10.90 -0.38 6.25
C VAL A 89 12.18 0.17 5.59
N PHE A 90 12.05 1.17 4.73
CA PHE A 90 13.19 1.82 4.07
C PHE A 90 13.75 3.03 4.84
N GLY A 91 13.47 3.15 6.14
CA GLY A 91 14.07 4.13 7.04
C GLY A 91 13.30 5.45 7.22
N GLY A 92 12.17 5.60 6.55
CA GLY A 92 11.27 6.74 6.73
C GLY A 92 10.60 6.76 8.11
N ARG A 93 10.34 7.94 8.67
CA ARG A 93 9.64 8.06 9.97
C ARG A 93 8.16 8.34 9.76
N VAL A 94 7.27 7.54 10.36
CA VAL A 94 5.82 7.79 10.35
C VAL A 94 5.40 8.67 11.53
N VAL A 95 5.04 9.91 11.21
CA VAL A 95 4.68 10.97 12.16
C VAL A 95 3.22 11.38 12.03
N ARG A 96 2.72 12.15 13.00
CA ARG A 96 1.36 12.72 12.88
C ARG A 96 1.31 13.72 11.74
N ALA A 97 0.24 13.65 10.94
CA ALA A 97 -0.02 14.62 9.91
C ALA A 97 -0.22 16.02 10.52
N PRO A 98 0.34 17.10 9.94
CA PRO A 98 0.06 18.46 10.38
C PRO A 98 -1.42 18.84 10.31
N ARG A 99 -2.16 18.18 9.40
CA ARG A 99 -3.61 18.27 9.25
C ARG A 99 -4.19 16.88 9.04
N ILE A 100 -5.17 16.51 9.85
CA ILE A 100 -5.94 15.27 9.70
C ILE A 100 -6.91 15.42 8.53
N LEU A 101 -6.89 14.46 7.61
CA LEU A 101 -7.75 14.45 6.43
C LEU A 101 -8.48 13.12 6.36
N HIS A 102 -9.76 13.10 6.73
CA HIS A 102 -10.64 11.94 6.63
C HIS A 102 -11.73 12.25 5.59
N GLY A 103 -11.65 11.62 4.42
CA GLY A 103 -12.65 11.74 3.36
C GLY A 103 -12.60 13.08 2.62
N LYS A 104 -11.44 13.76 2.61
CA LYS A 104 -11.29 15.07 1.97
C LYS A 104 -10.57 14.94 0.63
N ILE A 105 -11.08 15.62 -0.38
CA ILE A 105 -10.44 15.72 -1.70
C ILE A 105 -9.23 16.65 -1.60
N SER A 106 -8.15 16.30 -2.28
CA SER A 106 -6.94 17.12 -2.39
C SER A 106 -6.35 17.03 -3.79
N SER A 107 -5.69 18.10 -4.20
CA SER A 107 -4.83 18.13 -5.37
C SER A 107 -3.43 17.67 -4.99
N ILE A 108 -2.93 16.63 -5.67
CA ILE A 108 -1.62 16.02 -5.45
C ILE A 108 -0.74 16.34 -6.65
N GLY A 109 0.34 17.09 -6.42
CA GLY A 109 1.40 17.27 -7.41
C GLY A 109 2.26 16.02 -7.49
N HIS A 110 2.68 15.65 -8.70
CA HIS A 110 3.57 14.50 -8.95
C HIS A 110 4.63 14.83 -10.00
N ASP A 111 5.63 13.97 -10.13
CA ASP A 111 6.75 14.13 -11.08
C ASP A 111 6.43 13.62 -12.50
N GLY A 112 5.28 12.94 -12.67
CA GLY A 112 4.82 12.42 -13.96
C GLY A 112 5.57 11.16 -14.40
N ARG A 113 6.22 10.46 -13.47
CA ARG A 113 7.05 9.27 -13.74
C ARG A 113 6.42 8.01 -13.17
N THR A 114 6.92 6.85 -13.62
CA THR A 114 6.51 5.53 -13.14
C THR A 114 4.99 5.33 -13.21
N ILE A 115 4.29 5.26 -12.07
CA ILE A 115 2.84 5.07 -11.99
C ILE A 115 2.05 6.35 -12.30
N TYR A 116 2.71 7.51 -12.32
CA TYR A 116 2.11 8.82 -12.59
C TYR A 116 2.25 9.27 -14.04
N ARG A 117 2.79 8.43 -14.94
CA ARG A 117 2.86 8.75 -16.37
C ARG A 117 1.45 8.94 -16.92
N ASP A 118 1.30 9.97 -17.75
CA ASP A 118 0.06 10.33 -18.46
C ASP A 118 -1.15 10.66 -17.54
N LEU A 119 -0.93 10.86 -16.24
CA LEU A 119 -1.96 11.32 -15.31
C LEU A 119 -2.02 12.85 -15.23
N PRO A 120 -3.21 13.45 -14.96
CA PRO A 120 -3.35 14.88 -14.77
C PRO A 120 -2.49 15.39 -13.60
N ASN A 121 -1.82 16.53 -13.79
CA ASN A 121 -1.02 17.19 -12.76
C ASN A 121 -1.55 18.61 -12.49
N PRO A 122 -2.22 18.88 -11.35
CA PRO A 122 -2.33 17.99 -10.20
C PRO A 122 -3.37 16.87 -10.35
N LEU A 123 -3.09 15.73 -9.72
CA LEU A 123 -4.01 14.60 -9.60
C LEU A 123 -5.01 14.88 -8.47
N VAL A 124 -6.30 14.69 -8.72
CA VAL A 124 -7.34 14.85 -7.70
C VAL A 124 -7.59 13.51 -7.02
N ALA A 125 -7.37 13.43 -5.71
CA ALA A 125 -7.56 12.20 -4.94
C ALA A 125 -8.17 12.45 -3.55
N THR A 126 -8.88 11.45 -3.04
CA THR A 126 -9.42 11.44 -1.67
C THR A 126 -8.33 11.03 -0.68
N ARG A 127 -8.19 11.78 0.41
CA ARG A 127 -7.25 11.49 1.51
C ARG A 127 -8.01 11.00 2.75
N TYR A 128 -7.51 9.91 3.33
CA TYR A 128 -8.02 9.32 4.56
C TYR A 128 -6.84 8.87 5.45
N HIS A 129 -6.24 9.80 6.19
CA HIS A 129 -5.13 9.51 7.10
C HIS A 129 -4.99 10.55 8.21
N SER A 130 -4.38 10.11 9.31
CA SER A 130 -3.94 10.93 10.44
C SER A 130 -2.42 10.91 10.63
N LEU A 131 -1.72 10.03 9.91
CA LEU A 131 -0.27 9.84 9.91
C LEU A 131 0.29 10.02 8.49
N VAL A 132 1.54 10.46 8.41
CA VAL A 132 2.30 10.64 7.16
C VAL A 132 3.74 10.20 7.36
N ILE A 133 4.42 9.89 6.25
CA ILE A 133 5.88 9.77 6.24
C ILE A 133 6.45 11.20 6.35
N ASP A 134 7.40 11.39 7.26
CA ASP A 134 8.11 12.66 7.45
C ASP A 134 9.05 12.92 6.26
N PRO A 135 8.83 14.00 5.48
CA PRO A 135 9.66 14.32 4.31
C PRO A 135 11.13 14.59 4.62
N ALA A 136 11.48 14.82 5.89
CA ALA A 136 12.85 15.05 6.33
C ALA A 136 13.58 13.75 6.78
N SER A 137 12.95 12.59 6.60
CA SER A 137 13.57 11.29 6.91
C SER A 137 14.53 10.84 5.83
#